data_AF-M1ES32-F1
#
_entry.id   AF-M1ES32-F1
#
_cell.length_a   1.000
_cell.length_b   1.000
_cell.length_c   1.000
_cell.angle_alpha   90.00
_cell.angle_beta   90.00
_cell.angle_gamma   90.00
#
_symmetry.space_group_name_H-M   'P 1'
#
loop_
_entity.id
_entity.type
_entity.pdbx_description
1 polymer ?
#
loop_
_entity_poly.entity_id
_entity_poly.type
_entity_poly.pdbx_seq_one_letter_code
_entity_poly.pdbx_strand_id
1 'polypeptide(L)'
;GVAWFLALAFPPLTQRTYMSENAMGSTMVEEQFAGGDRARGLARDFAAHRRKSGALPVAWLERTMRSVGLEVYTQSFSRRLPFPDETHERYMVSGTNVYGILRAPRAASTESLVLTVPCGPDSTNSQAVGLLLALAAHFRGQIYWAKDIIFLVTEQDLLGTEAWLEAYHDVNVTGMQSSPLQGRAGAIQAAVALELSSDVVTSLDVAVEGLNGQLPNLDLLNLFQTFCQKGGLLCTLQGKLQPQDWTSVDGPLQGLQTLLLMVLQQASGRPHGPHGLFLRYRVEALTIRGINSFRQYKYDLVAVGKALEGVFRKLNHLLERLHQSFFFYLLPALSRFVSIGLYMPAAGFLLLVLGL
;
A
#
# COMPACT_ATOMS: atom_id res chain seq x y z
N GLY A 1 -13.56 -20.93 22.62
CA GLY A 1 -12.58 -20.19 21.80
C GLY A 1 -12.47 -20.77 20.41
N VAL A 2 -11.74 -21.88 20.27
CA VAL A 2 -11.41 -22.50 18.96
C VAL A 2 -12.64 -22.83 18.10
N ALA A 3 -13.65 -23.50 18.66
CA ALA A 3 -14.87 -23.84 17.90
C ALA A 3 -15.59 -22.60 17.34
N TRP A 4 -15.60 -21.49 18.09
CA TRP A 4 -16.18 -20.22 17.62
C TRP A 4 -15.34 -19.61 16.50
N PHE A 5 -14.01 -19.66 16.62
CA PHE A 5 -13.11 -19.18 15.57
C PHE A 5 -13.30 -19.95 14.26
N LEU A 6 -13.43 -21.29 14.33
CA LEU A 6 -13.74 -22.12 13.16
C LEU A 6 -15.08 -21.75 12.54
N ALA A 7 -16.08 -21.42 13.37
CA ALA A 7 -17.39 -20.99 12.91
C ALA A 7 -17.34 -19.65 12.13
N LEU A 8 -16.36 -18.77 12.38
CA LEU A 8 -16.26 -17.48 11.67
C LEU A 8 -16.09 -17.61 10.16
N ALA A 9 -15.61 -18.75 9.67
CA ALA A 9 -15.50 -19.02 8.25
C ALA A 9 -16.83 -19.40 7.57
N PHE A 10 -17.90 -19.64 8.36
CA PHE A 10 -19.19 -20.03 7.80
C PHE A 10 -19.89 -18.85 7.11
N PRO A 11 -20.52 -19.07 5.93
CA PRO A 11 -21.17 -18.01 5.15
C PRO A 11 -22.19 -17.13 5.89
N PRO A 12 -23.00 -17.64 6.86
CA PRO A 12 -23.92 -16.80 7.63
C PRO A 12 -23.24 -15.84 8.62
N LEU A 13 -22.02 -16.15 9.07
CA LEU A 13 -21.25 -15.32 10.00
C LEU A 13 -20.28 -14.38 9.28
N THR A 14 -20.18 -14.47 7.95
CA THR A 14 -19.38 -13.58 7.12
C THR A 14 -20.28 -12.61 6.37
N GLN A 15 -20.04 -11.32 6.54
CA GLN A 15 -20.79 -10.28 5.83
C GLN A 15 -20.11 -10.01 4.49
N ARG A 16 -20.90 -9.69 3.46
CA ARG A 16 -20.32 -9.21 2.19
C ARG A 16 -19.77 -7.81 2.40
N THR A 17 -18.61 -7.53 1.80
CA THR A 17 -18.07 -6.17 1.79
C THR A 17 -19.00 -5.26 1.00
N TYR A 18 -19.16 -4.05 1.50
CA TYR A 18 -19.91 -2.97 0.86
C TYR A 18 -19.14 -1.68 1.11
N MET A 19 -19.40 -0.67 0.30
CA MET A 19 -18.75 0.63 0.44
C MET A 19 -19.64 1.53 1.28
N SER A 20 -19.14 2.00 2.42
CA SER A 20 -19.91 2.83 3.35
C SER A 20 -19.90 4.31 2.96
N GLU A 21 -18.80 4.77 2.36
CA GLU A 21 -18.61 6.15 1.92
C GLU A 21 -19.29 6.43 0.57
N ASN A 22 -20.26 7.33 0.57
CA ASN A 22 -21.05 7.66 -0.61
C ASN A 22 -20.21 8.30 -1.73
N ALA A 23 -19.16 9.05 -1.38
CA ALA A 23 -18.25 9.67 -2.35
C ALA A 23 -17.46 8.62 -3.16
N MET A 24 -17.26 7.42 -2.58
CA MET A 24 -16.58 6.30 -3.23
C MET A 24 -17.54 5.37 -3.96
N GLY A 25 -18.84 5.43 -3.62
CA GLY A 25 -20.01 4.67 -4.13
C GLY A 25 -19.99 4.14 -5.57
N SER A 26 -19.44 4.91 -6.51
CA SER A 26 -19.60 4.69 -7.94
C SER A 26 -18.25 4.57 -8.64
N THR A 27 -18.06 3.60 -9.53
CA THR A 27 -16.84 3.50 -10.38
C THR A 27 -16.91 4.30 -11.68
N MET A 28 -17.81 5.28 -11.77
CA MET A 28 -18.00 6.17 -12.95
C MET A 28 -16.87 7.18 -13.14
N VAL A 29 -15.64 6.71 -13.13
CA VAL A 29 -14.44 7.46 -13.49
C VAL A 29 -13.88 6.83 -14.75
N GLU A 30 -13.67 7.59 -15.80
CA GLU A 30 -12.98 7.07 -16.98
C GLU A 30 -11.46 7.17 -16.78
N GLU A 31 -10.80 6.03 -16.79
CA GLU A 31 -9.35 5.91 -16.66
C GLU A 31 -8.68 6.02 -18.03
N GLN A 32 -7.80 7.00 -18.19
CA GLN A 32 -7.18 7.35 -19.47
C GLN A 32 -5.70 6.98 -19.52
N PHE A 33 -5.17 6.33 -18.48
CA PHE A 33 -3.78 5.92 -18.45
C PHE A 33 -3.44 4.97 -19.60
N ALA A 34 -2.47 5.37 -20.42
CA ALA A 34 -1.93 4.59 -21.54
C ALA A 34 -0.40 4.42 -21.46
N GLY A 35 0.24 4.87 -20.37
CA GLY A 35 1.69 5.00 -20.24
C GLY A 35 2.47 3.71 -19.94
N GLY A 36 1.97 2.54 -20.35
CA GLY A 36 2.56 1.24 -19.98
C GLY A 36 3.98 1.02 -20.52
N ASP A 37 4.23 1.34 -21.78
CA ASP A 37 5.56 1.17 -22.39
C ASP A 37 6.58 2.17 -21.83
N ARG A 38 6.13 3.39 -21.54
CA ARG A 38 6.94 4.39 -20.82
C ARG A 38 7.32 3.91 -19.44
N ALA A 39 6.39 3.28 -18.71
CA ALA A 39 6.66 2.69 -17.40
C ALA A 39 7.75 1.59 -17.49
N ARG A 40 7.63 0.69 -18.48
CA ARG A 40 8.63 -0.37 -18.72
C ARG A 40 10.01 0.20 -19.08
N GLY A 41 10.06 1.24 -19.91
CA GLY A 41 11.29 1.94 -20.28
C GLY A 41 11.98 2.53 -19.06
N LEU A 42 11.24 3.32 -18.27
CA LEU A 42 11.75 3.94 -17.05
C LEU A 42 12.18 2.90 -16.00
N ALA A 43 11.48 1.78 -15.90
CA ALA A 43 11.86 0.67 -15.01
C ALA A 43 13.21 0.06 -15.41
N ARG A 44 13.46 -0.13 -16.71
CA ARG A 44 14.75 -0.64 -17.21
C ARG A 44 15.88 0.34 -16.97
N ASP A 45 15.64 1.63 -17.20
CA ASP A 45 16.63 2.68 -16.95
C ASP A 45 16.98 2.77 -15.47
N PHE A 46 15.97 2.72 -14.59
CA PHE A 46 16.17 2.68 -13.14
C PHE A 46 16.99 1.47 -12.72
N ALA A 47 16.64 0.27 -13.21
CA ALA A 47 17.38 -0.96 -12.92
C ALA A 47 18.84 -0.88 -13.37
N ALA A 48 19.10 -0.27 -14.54
CA ALA A 48 20.46 -0.09 -15.05
C ALA A 48 21.30 0.86 -14.17
N HIS A 49 20.72 1.97 -13.71
CA HIS A 49 21.42 2.92 -12.83
C HIS A 49 21.63 2.35 -11.42
N ARG A 50 20.66 1.58 -10.91
CA ARG A 50 20.75 0.90 -9.63
C ARG A 50 21.86 -0.16 -9.63
N ARG A 51 21.98 -0.95 -10.70
CA ARG A 51 23.08 -1.92 -10.87
C ARG A 51 24.46 -1.26 -10.90
N LYS A 52 24.57 -0.06 -11.48
CA LYS A 52 25.83 0.69 -11.52
C LYS A 52 26.21 1.29 -10.16
N SER A 53 25.23 1.78 -9.41
CA SER A 53 25.47 2.53 -8.17
C SER A 53 25.50 1.64 -6.93
N GLY A 54 24.91 0.43 -6.99
CA GLY A 54 24.73 -0.46 -5.83
C GLY A 54 23.66 0.00 -4.83
N ALA A 55 23.31 1.29 -4.84
CA ALA A 55 22.31 1.94 -4.00
C ALA A 55 21.19 2.58 -4.83
N LEU A 56 20.26 3.28 -4.18
CA LEU A 56 19.21 4.03 -4.87
C LEU A 56 19.84 5.11 -5.80
N PRO A 57 19.51 5.15 -7.11
CA PRO A 57 20.08 6.12 -8.04
C PRO A 57 19.41 7.51 -7.89
N VAL A 58 19.71 8.20 -6.79
CA VAL A 58 19.11 9.48 -6.40
C VAL A 58 19.21 10.54 -7.49
N ALA A 59 20.41 10.77 -8.05
CA ALA A 59 20.61 11.80 -9.08
C ALA A 59 19.82 11.54 -10.37
N TRP A 60 19.58 10.26 -10.71
CA TRP A 60 18.75 9.91 -11.87
C TRP A 60 17.27 10.13 -11.57
N LEU A 61 16.80 9.73 -10.38
CA LEU A 61 15.42 9.97 -9.94
C LEU A 61 15.10 11.47 -9.90
N GLU A 62 15.99 12.29 -9.33
CA GLU A 62 15.82 13.73 -9.27
C GLU A 62 15.65 14.37 -10.65
N ARG A 63 16.54 14.03 -11.59
CA ARG A 63 16.46 14.55 -12.97
C ARG A 63 15.19 14.10 -13.67
N THR A 64 14.79 12.84 -13.46
CA THR A 64 13.63 12.25 -14.14
C THR A 64 12.31 12.80 -13.59
N MET A 65 12.18 12.95 -12.26
CA MET A 65 11.02 13.57 -11.65
C MET A 65 10.92 15.07 -11.99
N ARG A 66 12.06 15.78 -12.08
CA ARG A 66 12.09 17.19 -12.52
C ARG A 66 11.71 17.34 -14.00
N SER A 67 12.16 16.44 -14.88
CA SER A 67 11.79 16.48 -16.30
C SER A 67 10.30 16.20 -16.54
N VAL A 68 9.67 15.45 -15.64
CA VAL A 68 8.21 15.28 -15.58
C VAL A 68 7.49 16.55 -15.10
N GLY A 69 8.18 17.47 -14.43
CA GLY A 69 7.62 18.73 -13.92
C GLY A 69 7.12 18.65 -12.47
N LEU A 70 7.70 17.78 -11.65
CA LEU A 70 7.45 17.70 -10.21
C LEU A 70 8.40 18.62 -9.41
N GLU A 71 7.97 19.06 -8.23
CA GLU A 71 8.85 19.67 -7.23
C GLU A 71 9.60 18.56 -6.48
N VAL A 72 10.89 18.39 -6.75
CA VAL A 72 11.67 17.24 -6.27
C VAL A 72 12.63 17.61 -5.15
N TYR A 73 12.59 16.79 -4.11
CA TYR A 73 13.38 16.94 -2.90
C TYR A 73 13.98 15.60 -2.48
N THR A 74 15.05 15.68 -1.70
CA THR A 74 15.72 14.52 -1.12
C THR A 74 15.80 14.65 0.39
N GLN A 75 15.84 13.50 1.04
CA GLN A 75 15.95 13.41 2.48
C GLN A 75 16.93 12.30 2.83
N SER A 76 18.08 12.68 3.37
CA SER A 76 19.02 11.74 3.98
C SER A 76 18.55 11.36 5.38
N PHE A 77 18.75 10.09 5.74
CA PHE A 77 18.47 9.57 7.07
C PHE A 77 19.53 8.56 7.50
N SER A 78 19.67 8.39 8.80
CA SER A 78 20.48 7.34 9.40
C SER A 78 19.85 6.82 10.69
N ARG A 79 19.98 5.51 10.90
CA ARG A 79 19.54 4.83 12.12
C ARG A 79 20.61 3.89 12.62
N ARG A 80 20.83 3.91 13.93
CA ARG A 80 21.57 2.85 14.62
C ARG A 80 20.56 1.80 15.05
N LEU A 81 20.64 0.60 14.48
CA LEU A 81 19.75 -0.48 14.89
C LEU A 81 20.12 -0.94 16.31
N PRO A 82 19.13 -1.26 17.16
CA PRO A 82 19.36 -1.65 18.55
C PRO A 82 19.97 -3.04 18.69
N PHE A 83 19.86 -3.89 17.66
CA PHE A 83 20.39 -5.26 17.68
C PHE A 83 21.52 -5.41 16.65
N PRO A 84 22.64 -6.06 17.02
CA PRO A 84 23.70 -6.42 16.08
C PRO A 84 23.20 -7.49 15.10
N ASP A 85 23.54 -7.35 13.83
CA ASP A 85 23.40 -8.42 12.83
C ASP A 85 24.50 -9.46 13.05
N GLU A 86 24.34 -10.70 12.56
CA GLU A 86 25.23 -11.86 12.82
C GLU A 86 26.72 -11.61 12.52
N THR A 87 27.07 -10.50 11.84
CA THR A 87 28.43 -10.13 11.44
C THR A 87 28.97 -8.82 12.01
N HIS A 88 28.15 -7.92 12.59
CA HIS A 88 28.62 -6.60 13.04
C HIS A 88 27.92 -6.11 14.31
N GLU A 89 28.73 -5.72 15.33
CA GLU A 89 28.27 -5.28 16.66
C GLU A 89 27.39 -4.01 16.67
N ARG A 90 27.44 -3.18 15.60
CA ARG A 90 26.62 -1.96 15.44
C ARG A 90 26.37 -1.66 13.96
N TYR A 91 25.27 -2.16 13.40
CA TYR A 91 24.89 -1.84 12.02
C TYR A 91 24.20 -0.48 11.97
N MET A 92 24.90 0.53 11.44
CA MET A 92 24.33 1.83 11.12
C MET A 92 23.79 1.78 9.69
N VAL A 93 22.49 1.97 9.55
CA VAL A 93 21.83 1.97 8.24
C VAL A 93 21.56 3.41 7.86
N SER A 94 22.11 3.85 6.73
CA SER A 94 21.88 5.19 6.20
C SER A 94 21.38 5.11 4.78
N GLY A 95 20.42 5.95 4.43
CA GLY A 95 19.80 5.96 3.10
C GLY A 95 19.34 7.37 2.73
N THR A 96 18.94 7.52 1.47
CA THR A 96 18.40 8.76 0.93
C THR A 96 17.07 8.50 0.25
N ASN A 97 16.01 9.08 0.79
CA ASN A 97 14.69 9.07 0.17
C ASN A 97 14.59 10.18 -0.88
N VAL A 98 13.86 9.92 -1.96
CA VAL A 98 13.55 10.90 -3.01
C VAL A 98 12.05 11.05 -3.10
N TYR A 99 11.54 12.27 -3.05
CA TYR A 99 10.12 12.52 -3.25
C TYR A 99 9.88 13.70 -4.19
N GLY A 100 8.85 13.57 -5.02
CA GLY A 100 8.36 14.60 -5.91
C GLY A 100 6.94 15.01 -5.54
N ILE A 101 6.66 16.30 -5.48
CA ILE A 101 5.31 16.83 -5.21
C ILE A 101 4.71 17.36 -6.52
N LEU A 102 3.52 16.88 -6.84
CA LEU A 102 2.65 17.46 -7.86
C LEU A 102 1.62 18.35 -7.16
N ARG A 103 1.69 19.66 -7.39
CA ARG A 103 0.71 20.61 -6.85
C ARG A 103 -0.63 20.52 -7.59
N ALA A 104 -1.73 20.51 -6.84
CA ALA A 104 -3.06 20.55 -7.42
C ALA A 104 -3.30 21.89 -8.12
N PRO A 105 -3.73 21.91 -9.41
CA PRO A 105 -3.93 23.15 -10.14
C PRO A 105 -5.13 23.98 -9.63
N ARG A 106 -6.06 23.37 -8.88
CA ARG A 106 -7.36 23.97 -8.51
C ARG A 106 -7.57 24.20 -7.02
N ALA A 107 -6.59 23.91 -6.16
CA ALA A 107 -6.77 23.94 -4.71
C ALA A 107 -5.60 24.59 -3.98
N ALA A 108 -5.83 24.97 -2.72
CA ALA A 108 -4.86 25.66 -1.87
C ALA A 108 -3.76 24.74 -1.30
N SER A 109 -3.52 23.57 -1.90
CA SER A 109 -2.51 22.59 -1.46
C SER A 109 -2.57 22.21 0.03
N THR A 110 -3.78 22.23 0.62
CA THR A 110 -4.02 21.94 2.05
C THR A 110 -4.06 20.46 2.36
N GLU A 111 -4.24 19.61 1.35
CA GLU A 111 -4.36 18.17 1.48
C GLU A 111 -3.52 17.47 0.43
N SER A 112 -3.05 16.27 0.77
CA SER A 112 -2.22 15.47 -0.13
C SER A 112 -2.56 13.98 -0.14
N LEU A 113 -2.20 13.33 -1.25
CA LEU A 113 -2.23 11.89 -1.44
C LEU A 113 -0.81 11.39 -1.67
N VAL A 114 -0.46 10.20 -1.20
CA VAL A 114 0.88 9.64 -1.37
C VAL A 114 0.84 8.38 -2.23
N LEU A 115 1.65 8.33 -3.28
CA LEU A 115 2.03 7.09 -3.97
C LEU A 115 3.47 6.77 -3.59
N THR A 116 3.71 5.67 -2.88
CA THR A 116 5.05 5.29 -2.42
C THR A 116 5.52 3.97 -3.03
N VAL A 117 6.82 3.90 -3.34
CA VAL A 117 7.48 2.68 -3.79
C VAL A 117 8.70 2.43 -2.90
N PRO A 118 8.67 1.40 -2.05
CA PRO A 118 9.83 1.01 -1.24
C PRO A 118 10.89 0.34 -2.10
N CYS A 119 12.16 0.69 -1.91
CA CYS A 119 13.32 0.04 -2.55
C CYS A 119 14.28 -0.47 -1.48
N GLY A 120 14.27 -1.77 -1.22
CA GLY A 120 15.13 -2.46 -0.28
C GLY A 120 16.26 -3.22 -0.97
N PRO A 121 17.29 -3.66 -0.22
CA PRO A 121 18.44 -4.36 -0.78
C PRO A 121 18.06 -5.62 -1.58
N ASP A 122 17.09 -6.38 -1.07
CA ASP A 122 16.64 -7.65 -1.67
C ASP A 122 15.46 -7.49 -2.63
N SER A 123 14.80 -6.32 -2.62
CA SER A 123 13.59 -6.05 -3.42
C SER A 123 13.90 -5.20 -4.65
N THR A 124 13.82 -5.83 -5.84
CA THR A 124 13.97 -5.15 -7.13
C THR A 124 12.64 -4.56 -7.59
N ASN A 125 12.15 -3.53 -6.89
CA ASN A 125 10.90 -2.80 -7.22
C ASN A 125 11.04 -1.84 -8.42
N SER A 126 11.85 -2.19 -9.42
CA SER A 126 12.14 -1.34 -10.57
C SER A 126 10.90 -1.06 -11.42
N GLN A 127 10.03 -2.05 -11.58
CA GLN A 127 8.76 -1.88 -12.30
C GLN A 127 7.80 -0.93 -11.57
N ALA A 128 7.77 -1.00 -10.24
CA ALA A 128 6.94 -0.11 -9.43
C ALA A 128 7.42 1.35 -9.55
N VAL A 129 8.74 1.58 -9.53
CA VAL A 129 9.31 2.92 -9.77
C VAL A 129 8.98 3.41 -11.18
N GLY A 130 9.12 2.55 -12.19
CA GLY A 130 8.77 2.89 -13.57
C GLY A 130 7.29 3.26 -13.73
N LEU A 131 6.38 2.49 -13.10
CA LEU A 131 4.95 2.78 -13.10
C LEU A 131 4.62 4.07 -12.35
N LEU A 132 5.25 4.31 -11.20
CA LEU A 132 5.12 5.55 -10.42
C LEU A 132 5.52 6.76 -11.26
N LEU A 133 6.65 6.73 -11.96
CA LEU A 133 7.11 7.83 -12.80
C LEU A 133 6.22 8.04 -14.03
N ALA A 134 5.71 6.97 -14.63
CA ALA A 134 4.77 7.05 -15.73
C ALA A 134 3.41 7.64 -15.30
N LEU A 135 2.90 7.24 -14.12
CA LEU A 135 1.70 7.81 -13.52
C LEU A 135 1.92 9.27 -13.17
N ALA A 136 3.07 9.66 -12.63
CA ALA A 136 3.40 11.06 -12.37
C ALA A 136 3.34 11.91 -13.65
N ALA A 137 3.90 11.40 -14.76
CA ALA A 137 3.83 12.07 -16.05
C ALA A 137 2.39 12.19 -16.58
N HIS A 138 1.58 11.14 -16.41
CA HIS A 138 0.17 11.18 -16.76
C HIS A 138 -0.58 12.21 -15.90
N PHE A 139 -0.42 12.16 -14.58
CA PHE A 139 -1.12 13.00 -13.61
C PHE A 139 -0.78 14.48 -13.81
N ARG A 140 0.45 14.81 -14.18
CA ARG A 140 0.87 16.18 -14.49
C ARG A 140 0.07 16.80 -15.64
N GLY A 141 -0.38 16.00 -16.60
CA GLY A 141 -1.18 16.43 -17.75
C GLY A 141 -2.68 16.59 -17.43
N GLN A 142 -3.12 16.19 -16.24
CA GLN A 142 -4.54 16.18 -15.87
C GLN A 142 -4.90 17.38 -14.99
N ILE A 143 -6.07 17.97 -15.25
CA ILE A 143 -6.52 19.20 -14.59
C ILE A 143 -7.51 18.98 -13.44
N TYR A 144 -7.89 17.73 -13.18
CA TYR A 144 -8.96 17.38 -12.23
C TYR A 144 -8.45 17.16 -10.80
N TRP A 145 -7.16 17.32 -10.53
CA TRP A 145 -6.60 17.15 -9.18
C TRP A 145 -6.98 18.32 -8.28
N ALA A 146 -7.53 17.97 -7.11
CA ALA A 146 -7.90 18.87 -6.03
C ALA A 146 -6.99 18.72 -4.81
N LYS A 147 -6.20 17.63 -4.74
CA LYS A 147 -5.19 17.39 -3.71
C LYS A 147 -3.81 17.30 -4.32
N ASP A 148 -2.80 17.73 -3.56
CA ASP A 148 -1.41 17.53 -3.97
C ASP A 148 -1.11 16.03 -4.01
N ILE A 149 -0.27 15.58 -4.94
CA ILE A 149 0.13 14.17 -5.03
C ILE A 149 1.62 14.07 -4.80
N ILE A 150 2.01 13.33 -3.77
CA ILE A 150 3.40 13.06 -3.41
C ILE A 150 3.78 11.70 -4.00
N PHE A 151 4.81 11.69 -4.83
CA PHE A 151 5.45 10.49 -5.35
C PHE A 151 6.72 10.23 -4.56
N LEU A 152 6.72 9.19 -3.74
CA LEU A 152 7.79 8.90 -2.78
C LEU A 152 8.51 7.60 -3.16
N VAL A 153 9.82 7.65 -3.35
CA VAL A 153 10.68 6.49 -3.51
C VAL A 153 11.62 6.42 -2.30
N THR A 154 11.46 5.36 -1.50
CA THR A 154 12.23 5.20 -0.25
C THR A 154 13.35 4.20 -0.41
N GLU A 155 14.47 4.47 0.25
CA GLU A 155 15.58 3.52 0.36
C GLU A 155 15.39 2.69 1.65
N GLN A 156 15.79 1.41 1.65
CA GLN A 156 15.66 0.48 2.79
C GLN A 156 14.21 0.21 3.23
N ASP A 157 13.31 0.07 2.25
CA ASP A 157 11.89 -0.30 2.42
C ASP A 157 11.16 0.47 3.55
N LEU A 158 10.98 -0.18 4.70
CA LEU A 158 10.25 0.35 5.85
C LEU A 158 11.04 1.47 6.57
N LEU A 159 12.36 1.37 6.65
CA LEU A 159 13.18 2.34 7.39
C LEU A 159 13.16 3.71 6.72
N GLY A 160 13.30 3.76 5.39
CA GLY A 160 13.19 5.00 4.64
C GLY A 160 11.80 5.61 4.74
N THR A 161 10.75 4.78 4.69
CA THR A 161 9.36 5.24 4.84
C THR A 161 9.12 5.83 6.23
N GLU A 162 9.63 5.19 7.28
CA GLU A 162 9.55 5.67 8.66
C GLU A 162 10.28 7.01 8.83
N ALA A 163 11.51 7.12 8.32
CA ALA A 163 12.29 8.37 8.38
C ALA A 163 11.60 9.54 7.65
N TRP A 164 10.94 9.26 6.52
CA TRP A 164 10.20 10.28 5.79
C TRP A 164 8.95 10.72 6.54
N LEU A 165 8.17 9.77 7.07
CA LEU A 165 6.97 10.07 7.84
C LEU A 165 7.27 10.85 9.13
N GLU A 166 8.31 10.46 9.87
CA GLU A 166 8.74 11.17 11.07
C GLU A 166 9.09 12.63 10.77
N ALA A 167 9.89 12.88 9.73
CA ALA A 167 10.23 14.24 9.33
C ALA A 167 9.05 15.03 8.71
N TYR A 168 8.07 14.32 8.13
CA TYR A 168 6.86 14.94 7.58
C TYR A 168 5.94 15.46 8.68
N HIS A 169 5.76 14.66 9.74
CA HIS A 169 4.93 15.01 10.90
C HIS A 169 5.70 15.78 12.00
N ASP A 170 7.00 16.00 11.82
CA ASP A 170 7.89 16.67 12.79
C ASP A 170 7.92 15.97 14.15
N VAL A 171 7.99 14.63 14.12
CA VAL A 171 8.02 13.76 15.30
C VAL A 171 9.22 12.84 15.22
N ASN A 172 9.91 12.59 16.33
CA ASN A 172 11.00 11.61 16.39
C ASN A 172 10.64 10.52 17.39
N VAL A 173 10.04 9.43 16.92
CA VAL A 173 9.60 8.35 17.82
C VAL A 173 10.60 7.20 17.87
N THR A 174 11.29 6.93 16.77
CA THR A 174 12.19 5.78 16.64
C THR A 174 13.66 6.10 16.88
N GLY A 175 13.96 7.36 17.19
CA GLY A 175 15.34 7.84 17.33
C GLY A 175 16.07 7.95 15.99
N MET A 176 15.33 8.02 14.89
CA MET A 176 15.86 8.23 13.55
C MET A 176 16.54 9.60 13.46
N GLN A 177 17.71 9.66 12.84
CA GLN A 177 18.32 10.94 12.49
C GLN A 177 18.01 11.23 11.02
N SER A 178 17.00 12.06 10.78
CA SER A 178 16.60 12.49 9.44
C SER A 178 16.89 13.97 9.21
N SER A 179 17.31 14.31 7.99
CA SER A 179 17.37 15.70 7.53
C SER A 179 15.97 16.34 7.49
N PRO A 180 15.87 17.68 7.71
CA PRO A 180 14.60 18.38 7.62
C PRO A 180 14.07 18.36 6.18
N LEU A 181 12.75 18.24 6.03
CA LEU A 181 12.13 18.26 4.70
C LEU A 181 12.16 19.67 4.11
N GLN A 182 12.79 19.81 2.94
CA GLN A 182 12.87 21.07 2.20
C GLN A 182 11.53 21.48 1.55
N GLY A 183 10.69 20.50 1.22
CA GLY A 183 9.36 20.72 0.66
C GLY A 183 8.31 19.93 1.40
N ARG A 184 7.16 20.56 1.67
CA ARG A 184 6.00 19.90 2.26
C ARG A 184 4.76 20.15 1.40
N ALA A 185 3.88 19.16 1.38
CA ALA A 185 2.51 19.29 0.89
C ALA A 185 1.56 19.44 2.09
N GLY A 186 0.28 19.69 1.82
CA GLY A 186 -0.74 19.70 2.86
C GLY A 186 -1.02 18.32 3.46
N ALA A 187 -1.88 18.25 4.47
CA ALA A 187 -2.10 17.05 5.28
C ALA A 187 -2.37 15.79 4.44
N ILE A 188 -1.64 14.71 4.73
CA ILE A 188 -1.80 13.44 4.01
C ILE A 188 -3.15 12.83 4.38
N GLN A 189 -3.99 12.60 3.37
CA GLN A 189 -5.32 12.03 3.53
C GLN A 189 -5.30 10.50 3.37
N ALA A 190 -4.59 10.01 2.35
CA ALA A 190 -4.43 8.60 2.09
C ALA A 190 -3.10 8.30 1.38
N ALA A 191 -2.61 7.07 1.55
CA ALA A 191 -1.40 6.60 0.90
C ALA A 191 -1.61 5.25 0.20
N VAL A 192 -0.98 5.06 -0.94
CA VAL A 192 -0.94 3.78 -1.64
C VAL A 192 0.52 3.42 -1.83
N ALA A 193 0.91 2.25 -1.34
CA ALA A 193 2.22 1.70 -1.58
C ALA A 193 2.17 0.66 -2.70
N LEU A 194 3.17 0.70 -3.58
CA LEU A 194 3.24 -0.18 -4.73
C LEU A 194 4.55 -0.98 -4.69
N GLU A 195 4.42 -2.29 -4.70
CA GLU A 195 5.53 -3.25 -4.72
C GLU A 195 5.36 -4.15 -5.95
N LEU A 196 6.22 -4.00 -6.96
CA LEU A 196 6.22 -4.85 -8.16
C LEU A 196 7.60 -5.50 -8.27
N SER A 197 7.72 -6.70 -7.70
CA SER A 197 8.99 -7.45 -7.62
C SER A 197 9.37 -8.15 -8.92
N SER A 198 8.42 -8.40 -9.82
CA SER A 198 8.62 -9.08 -11.10
C SER A 198 8.27 -8.20 -12.29
N ASP A 199 8.93 -8.46 -13.43
CA ASP A 199 8.63 -7.82 -14.73
C ASP A 199 7.25 -8.21 -15.29
N VAL A 200 6.72 -9.33 -14.81
CA VAL A 200 5.42 -9.86 -15.22
C VAL A 200 4.49 -9.87 -14.02
N VAL A 201 3.37 -9.15 -14.15
CA VAL A 201 2.31 -9.12 -13.14
C VAL A 201 1.21 -10.09 -13.57
N THR A 202 0.96 -11.10 -12.74
CA THR A 202 -0.08 -12.12 -12.98
C THR A 202 -1.31 -11.92 -12.09
N SER A 203 -1.12 -11.33 -10.91
CA SER A 203 -2.19 -10.92 -10.00
C SER A 203 -1.70 -9.75 -9.15
N LEU A 204 -2.65 -9.02 -8.57
CA LEU A 204 -2.40 -7.97 -7.60
C LEU A 204 -2.84 -8.46 -6.22
N ASP A 205 -1.88 -8.65 -5.33
CA ASP A 205 -2.12 -8.99 -3.94
C ASP A 205 -2.20 -7.74 -3.09
N VAL A 206 -3.10 -7.75 -2.12
CA VAL A 206 -3.27 -6.62 -1.22
C VAL A 206 -2.80 -7.01 0.17
N ALA A 207 -1.90 -6.22 0.73
CA ALA A 207 -1.50 -6.33 2.12
C ALA A 207 -2.22 -5.26 2.95
N VAL A 208 -2.89 -5.71 4.01
CA VAL A 208 -3.69 -4.86 4.91
C VAL A 208 -3.13 -4.84 6.33
N GLU A 209 -2.29 -5.81 6.68
CA GLU A 209 -1.77 -6.01 8.03
C GLU A 209 -0.72 -4.95 8.38
N GLY A 210 -1.09 -4.03 9.27
CA GLY A 210 -0.25 -2.93 9.75
C GLY A 210 0.47 -3.22 11.07
N LEU A 211 1.12 -2.19 11.60
CA LEU A 211 1.81 -2.25 12.90
C LEU A 211 0.83 -2.59 14.03
N ASN A 212 1.22 -3.52 14.93
CA ASN A 212 0.43 -3.89 16.11
C ASN A 212 -1.03 -4.28 15.80
N GLY A 213 -1.27 -4.90 14.64
CA GLY A 213 -2.62 -5.31 14.23
C GLY A 213 -3.53 -4.17 13.79
N GLN A 214 -2.99 -2.96 13.55
CA GLN A 214 -3.74 -1.88 12.91
C GLN A 214 -4.11 -2.28 11.47
N LEU A 215 -5.33 -1.94 11.07
CA LEU A 215 -5.85 -2.20 9.74
C LEU A 215 -6.31 -0.88 9.09
N PRO A 216 -6.16 -0.75 7.76
CA PRO A 216 -6.73 0.37 7.04
C PRO A 216 -8.25 0.31 7.06
N ASN A 217 -8.88 1.43 6.75
CA ASN A 217 -10.30 1.51 6.51
C ASN A 217 -10.73 0.53 5.38
N LEU A 218 -11.72 -0.29 5.66
CA LEU A 218 -12.22 -1.33 4.74
C LEU A 218 -12.71 -0.76 3.39
N ASP A 219 -13.19 0.48 3.35
CA ASP A 219 -13.64 1.10 2.11
C ASP A 219 -12.50 1.36 1.13
N LEU A 220 -11.27 1.62 1.62
CA LEU A 220 -10.09 1.76 0.76
C LEU A 220 -9.76 0.43 0.05
N LEU A 221 -9.90 -0.69 0.77
CA LEU A 221 -9.74 -2.02 0.21
C LEU A 221 -10.84 -2.32 -0.82
N ASN A 222 -12.09 -2.05 -0.48
CA ASN A 222 -13.24 -2.29 -1.36
C ASN A 222 -13.14 -1.44 -2.64
N LEU A 223 -12.70 -0.19 -2.52
CA LEU A 223 -12.42 0.69 -3.64
C LEU A 223 -11.42 0.06 -4.60
N PHE A 224 -10.27 -0.38 -4.08
CA PHE A 224 -9.24 -1.03 -4.88
C PHE A 224 -9.77 -2.30 -5.57
N GLN A 225 -10.47 -3.16 -4.83
CA GLN A 225 -11.07 -4.38 -5.37
C GLN A 225 -12.07 -4.07 -6.51
N THR A 226 -12.87 -3.02 -6.36
CA THR A 226 -13.85 -2.65 -7.39
C THR A 226 -13.17 -2.18 -8.68
N PHE A 227 -12.06 -1.44 -8.58
CA PHE A 227 -11.24 -1.09 -9.75
C PHE A 227 -10.49 -2.29 -10.33
N CYS A 228 -10.07 -3.26 -9.52
CA CYS A 228 -9.55 -4.53 -10.04
C CYS A 228 -10.60 -5.21 -10.92
N GLN A 229 -11.83 -5.36 -10.41
CA GLN A 229 -12.93 -6.03 -11.11
C GLN A 229 -13.29 -5.31 -12.40
N LYS A 230 -13.39 -3.97 -12.36
CA LYS A 230 -13.63 -3.14 -13.56
C LYS A 230 -12.52 -3.31 -14.60
N GLY A 231 -11.27 -3.41 -14.17
CA GLY A 231 -10.11 -3.60 -15.04
C GLY A 231 -9.86 -5.06 -15.46
N GLY A 232 -10.67 -6.02 -15.00
CA GLY A 232 -10.44 -7.45 -15.23
C GLY A 232 -9.16 -8.00 -14.58
N LEU A 233 -8.65 -7.32 -13.56
CA LEU A 233 -7.45 -7.69 -12.82
C LEU A 233 -7.77 -8.71 -11.73
N LEU A 234 -6.95 -9.76 -11.66
CA LEU A 234 -7.04 -10.77 -10.62
C LEU A 234 -6.47 -10.20 -9.32
N CYS A 235 -7.33 -10.08 -8.29
CA CYS A 235 -6.92 -9.58 -6.99
C CYS A 235 -6.93 -10.69 -5.94
N THR A 236 -5.85 -10.76 -5.16
CA THR A 236 -5.62 -11.78 -4.13
C THR A 236 -5.45 -11.13 -2.76
N LEU A 237 -5.68 -11.91 -1.72
CA LEU A 237 -5.34 -11.56 -0.35
C LEU A 237 -4.37 -12.63 0.18
N GLN A 238 -3.19 -12.21 0.64
CA GLN A 238 -2.14 -13.13 1.12
C GLN A 238 -1.77 -14.21 0.09
N GLY A 239 -1.76 -13.84 -1.19
CA GLY A 239 -1.48 -14.73 -2.32
C GLY A 239 -2.57 -15.75 -2.62
N LYS A 240 -3.72 -15.70 -1.92
CA LYS A 240 -4.85 -16.60 -2.14
C LYS A 240 -5.92 -15.94 -2.98
N LEU A 241 -6.46 -16.73 -3.92
CA LEU A 241 -7.61 -16.33 -4.71
C LEU A 241 -8.87 -16.35 -3.86
N GLN A 242 -9.79 -15.48 -4.24
CA GLN A 242 -11.13 -15.47 -3.69
C GLN A 242 -11.88 -16.75 -4.10
N PRO A 243 -12.54 -17.44 -3.15
CA PRO A 243 -13.46 -18.51 -3.48
C PRO A 243 -14.60 -17.99 -4.37
N GLN A 244 -14.79 -18.63 -5.53
CA GLN A 244 -15.90 -18.31 -6.44
C GLN A 244 -17.23 -18.79 -5.85
N ASP A 245 -17.24 -20.01 -5.28
CA ASP A 245 -18.40 -20.63 -4.68
C ASP A 245 -18.24 -20.78 -3.16
N TRP A 246 -19.16 -20.18 -2.41
CA TRP A 246 -19.24 -20.29 -0.94
C TRP A 246 -20.22 -21.35 -0.47
N THR A 247 -20.92 -22.00 -1.41
CA THR A 247 -21.90 -23.06 -1.15
C THR A 247 -21.24 -24.43 -1.06
N SER A 248 -20.08 -24.62 -1.70
CA SER A 248 -19.25 -25.81 -1.54
C SER A 248 -18.46 -25.76 -0.24
N VAL A 249 -18.02 -26.93 0.24
CA VAL A 249 -17.19 -27.05 1.45
C VAL A 249 -15.81 -26.40 1.30
N ASP A 250 -15.33 -26.27 0.07
CA ASP A 250 -14.01 -25.73 -0.24
C ASP A 250 -13.92 -24.22 0.04
N GLY A 251 -15.01 -23.47 -0.18
CA GLY A 251 -15.05 -22.02 0.04
C GLY A 251 -14.80 -21.63 1.51
N PRO A 252 -15.60 -22.13 2.47
CA PRO A 252 -15.38 -21.90 3.89
C PRO A 252 -14.02 -22.40 4.38
N LEU A 253 -13.52 -23.53 3.86
CA LEU A 253 -12.20 -24.04 4.24
C LEU A 253 -11.06 -23.11 3.79
N GLN A 254 -11.12 -22.62 2.55
CA GLN A 254 -10.17 -21.61 2.06
C GLN A 254 -10.29 -20.32 2.88
N GLY A 255 -11.52 -19.86 3.17
CA GLY A 255 -11.77 -18.70 4.00
C GLY A 255 -11.19 -18.82 5.40
N LEU A 256 -11.31 -20.00 6.03
CA LEU A 256 -10.71 -20.30 7.32
C LEU A 256 -9.18 -20.23 7.28
N GLN A 257 -8.56 -20.78 6.24
CA GLN A 257 -7.11 -20.72 6.11
C GLN A 257 -6.63 -19.26 5.95
N THR A 258 -7.33 -18.43 5.18
CA THR A 258 -7.00 -17.00 5.03
C THR A 258 -7.20 -16.25 6.35
N LEU A 259 -8.29 -16.53 7.08
CA LEU A 259 -8.51 -15.98 8.42
C LEU A 259 -7.36 -16.33 9.38
N LEU A 260 -6.95 -17.61 9.41
CA LEU A 260 -5.86 -18.06 10.27
C LEU A 260 -4.55 -17.37 9.92
N LEU A 261 -4.22 -17.28 8.62
CA LEU A 261 -3.02 -16.57 8.16
C LEU A 261 -3.05 -15.09 8.54
N MET A 262 -4.20 -14.40 8.36
CA MET A 262 -4.36 -13.01 8.77
C MET A 262 -4.13 -12.82 10.27
N VAL A 263 -4.70 -13.70 11.11
CA VAL A 263 -4.51 -13.64 12.57
C VAL A 263 -3.05 -13.88 12.95
N LEU A 264 -2.38 -14.86 12.33
CA LEU A 264 -0.95 -15.13 12.57
C LEU A 264 -0.06 -13.96 12.15
N GLN A 265 -0.34 -13.36 11.00
CA GLN A 265 0.38 -12.18 10.50
C GLN A 265 0.18 -10.98 11.42
N GLN A 266 -1.05 -10.70 11.86
CA GLN A 266 -1.33 -9.63 12.83
C GLN A 266 -0.71 -9.90 14.20
N ALA A 267 -0.72 -11.16 14.67
CA ALA A 267 -0.12 -11.54 15.95
C ALA A 267 1.39 -11.28 16.01
N SER A 268 2.07 -11.25 14.86
CA SER A 268 3.49 -10.88 14.80
C SER A 268 3.75 -9.41 15.18
N GLY A 269 2.71 -8.55 15.13
CA GLY A 269 2.80 -7.10 15.35
C GLY A 269 3.63 -6.34 14.31
N ARG A 270 4.23 -7.04 13.34
CA ARG A 270 5.07 -6.45 12.30
C ARG A 270 4.22 -5.97 11.12
N PRO A 271 4.55 -4.79 10.54
CA PRO A 271 3.85 -4.32 9.36
C PRO A 271 4.26 -5.17 8.16
N HIS A 272 3.29 -5.63 7.40
CA HIS A 272 3.55 -6.46 6.22
C HIS A 272 3.83 -5.63 4.97
N GLY A 273 3.88 -4.30 5.08
CA GLY A 273 4.22 -3.36 4.02
C GLY A 273 4.37 -1.94 4.59
N PRO A 274 4.88 -0.98 3.80
CA PRO A 274 5.07 0.40 4.25
C PRO A 274 3.75 1.07 4.68
N HIS A 275 2.59 0.62 4.16
CA HIS A 275 1.28 1.12 4.58
C HIS A 275 1.06 1.06 6.10
N GLY A 276 1.58 0.03 6.77
CA GLY A 276 1.44 -0.13 8.22
C GLY A 276 2.06 1.01 9.03
N LEU A 277 3.04 1.73 8.47
CA LEU A 277 3.66 2.90 9.10
C LEU A 277 2.78 4.16 8.98
N PHE A 278 2.02 4.29 7.88
CA PHE A 278 1.09 5.40 7.66
C PHE A 278 -0.10 5.35 8.62
N LEU A 279 -0.61 4.14 8.91
CA LEU A 279 -1.76 3.94 9.82
C LEU A 279 -1.51 4.54 11.21
N ARG A 280 -0.27 4.51 11.69
CA ARG A 280 0.14 5.13 12.95
C ARG A 280 -0.17 6.63 13.02
N TYR A 281 -0.08 7.33 11.90
CA TYR A 281 -0.34 8.77 11.78
C TYR A 281 -1.80 9.08 11.42
N ARG A 282 -2.70 8.09 11.51
CA ARG A 282 -4.10 8.16 11.05
C ARG A 282 -4.20 8.54 9.57
N VAL A 283 -3.25 8.04 8.77
CA VAL A 283 -3.28 8.12 7.32
C VAL A 283 -3.67 6.74 6.81
N GLU A 284 -4.84 6.66 6.19
CA GLU A 284 -5.32 5.40 5.63
C GLU A 284 -4.45 4.96 4.46
N ALA A 285 -3.91 3.74 4.54
CA ALA A 285 -2.95 3.29 3.55
C ALA A 285 -3.07 1.81 3.20
N LEU A 286 -2.75 1.48 1.96
CA LEU A 286 -2.80 0.12 1.43
C LEU A 286 -1.51 -0.20 0.66
N THR A 287 -0.97 -1.42 0.83
CA THR A 287 0.13 -1.89 -0.01
C THR A 287 -0.39 -2.86 -1.07
N ILE A 288 -0.10 -2.56 -2.33
CA ILE A 288 -0.46 -3.36 -3.49
C ILE A 288 0.80 -4.04 -4.03
N ARG A 289 0.75 -5.37 -4.13
CA ARG A 289 1.85 -6.24 -4.55
C ARG A 289 1.56 -6.89 -5.89
N GLY A 290 2.45 -6.75 -6.85
CA GLY A 290 2.41 -7.53 -8.09
C GLY A 290 3.01 -8.91 -7.87
N ILE A 291 2.19 -9.95 -7.97
CA ILE A 291 2.62 -11.35 -7.83
C ILE A 291 2.71 -12.02 -9.19
N ASN A 292 3.69 -12.92 -9.35
CA ASN A 292 3.93 -13.74 -10.54
C ASN A 292 3.71 -15.24 -10.26
N SER A 293 2.59 -15.58 -9.63
CA SER A 293 2.24 -16.96 -9.26
C SER A 293 1.24 -17.58 -10.23
N PHE A 294 0.40 -16.78 -10.87
CA PHE A 294 -0.71 -17.24 -11.71
C PHE A 294 -0.36 -17.13 -13.19
N ARG A 295 0.59 -17.94 -13.68
CA ARG A 295 1.16 -17.85 -15.05
C ARG A 295 0.14 -17.86 -16.20
N GLN A 296 -1.08 -18.34 -15.96
CA GLN A 296 -2.18 -18.31 -16.93
C GLN A 296 -2.67 -16.88 -17.25
N TYR A 297 -2.51 -15.97 -16.29
CA TYR A 297 -2.89 -14.57 -16.41
C TYR A 297 -1.64 -13.73 -16.59
N LYS A 298 -1.69 -12.77 -17.51
CA LYS A 298 -0.63 -11.79 -17.71
C LYS A 298 -1.28 -10.43 -17.90
N TYR A 299 -0.99 -9.52 -16.99
CA TYR A 299 -1.52 -8.17 -17.03
C TYR A 299 -0.46 -7.18 -17.49
N ASP A 300 -0.89 -6.26 -18.34
CA ASP A 300 -0.06 -5.12 -18.72
C ASP A 300 -0.05 -4.05 -17.64
N LEU A 301 1.06 -3.31 -17.56
CA LEU A 301 1.18 -2.17 -16.65
C LEU A 301 0.15 -1.08 -16.94
N VAL A 302 -0.42 -1.03 -18.15
CA VAL A 302 -1.55 -0.15 -18.49
C VAL A 302 -2.76 -0.49 -17.62
N ALA A 303 -3.11 -1.77 -17.48
CA ALA A 303 -4.27 -2.18 -16.69
C ALA A 303 -4.06 -1.86 -15.20
N VAL A 304 -2.87 -2.15 -14.67
CA VAL A 304 -2.50 -1.80 -13.28
C VAL A 304 -2.52 -0.28 -13.07
N GLY A 305 -1.95 0.48 -14.00
CA GLY A 305 -1.92 1.95 -13.94
C GLY A 305 -3.33 2.58 -14.04
N LYS A 306 -4.23 2.00 -14.83
CA LYS A 306 -5.65 2.41 -14.85
C LYS A 306 -6.32 2.15 -13.50
N ALA A 307 -6.13 0.99 -12.89
CA ALA A 307 -6.68 0.71 -11.56
C ALA A 307 -6.17 1.70 -10.51
N LEU A 308 -4.86 2.02 -10.53
CA LEU A 308 -4.27 3.02 -9.65
C LEU A 308 -4.80 4.44 -9.93
N GLU A 309 -4.91 4.84 -11.20
CA GLU A 309 -5.54 6.11 -11.58
C GLU A 309 -6.96 6.21 -11.03
N GLY A 310 -7.77 5.16 -11.19
CA GLY A 310 -9.13 5.09 -10.65
C GLY A 310 -9.18 5.30 -9.14
N VAL A 311 -8.32 4.61 -8.39
CA VAL A 311 -8.18 4.78 -6.93
C VAL A 311 -7.82 6.22 -6.57
N PHE A 312 -6.78 6.79 -7.20
CA PHE A 312 -6.36 8.17 -6.92
C PHE A 312 -7.43 9.20 -7.29
N ARG A 313 -8.17 9.00 -8.39
CA ARG A 313 -9.29 9.89 -8.76
C ARG A 313 -10.40 9.86 -7.72
N LYS A 314 -10.63 8.72 -7.07
CA LYS A 314 -11.61 8.59 -5.99
C LYS A 314 -11.13 9.18 -4.67
N LEU A 315 -9.90 8.92 -4.28
CA LEU A 315 -9.28 9.56 -3.11
C LEU A 315 -9.22 11.10 -3.27
N ASN A 316 -9.02 11.58 -4.50
CA ASN A 316 -9.02 13.00 -4.82
C ASN A 316 -10.38 13.67 -4.54
N HIS A 317 -11.50 12.94 -4.65
CA HIS A 317 -12.85 13.47 -4.40
C HIS A 317 -13.31 13.38 -2.94
N LEU A 318 -12.58 12.69 -2.06
CA LEU A 318 -12.92 12.64 -0.64
C LEU A 318 -12.85 14.05 -0.03
N LEU A 319 -13.93 14.50 0.60
CA LEU A 319 -13.95 15.82 1.27
C LEU A 319 -13.38 15.75 2.69
N GLU A 320 -13.44 14.57 3.29
CA GLU A 320 -13.00 14.31 4.66
C GLU A 320 -12.11 13.06 4.71
N ARG A 321 -11.43 12.87 5.84
CA ARG A 321 -10.71 11.62 6.13
C ARG A 321 -11.70 10.46 6.18
N LEU A 322 -11.26 9.29 5.77
CA LEU A 322 -12.05 8.07 5.84
C LEU A 322 -12.35 7.70 7.30
N HIS A 323 -13.61 7.85 7.73
CA HIS A 323 -14.02 7.61 9.12
C HIS A 323 -15.24 6.69 9.28
N GLN A 324 -16.03 6.48 8.23
CA GLN A 324 -17.34 5.83 8.35
C GLN A 324 -17.31 4.29 8.35
N SER A 325 -16.23 3.67 7.87
CA SER A 325 -16.12 2.20 7.75
C SER A 325 -15.43 1.53 8.94
N PHE A 326 -15.30 0.21 8.87
CA PHE A 326 -14.70 -0.61 9.92
C PHE A 326 -13.16 -0.49 9.94
N PHE A 327 -12.60 -0.33 11.14
CA PHE A 327 -11.16 -0.37 11.43
C PHE A 327 -10.71 -1.70 12.06
N PHE A 328 -11.66 -2.52 12.50
CA PHE A 328 -11.42 -3.81 13.16
C PHE A 328 -12.24 -4.89 12.47
N TYR A 329 -11.58 -5.64 11.59
CA TYR A 329 -12.20 -6.68 10.79
C TYR A 329 -11.20 -7.81 10.49
N LEU A 330 -11.73 -8.99 10.22
CA LEU A 330 -10.98 -10.10 9.63
C LEU A 330 -11.53 -10.42 8.24
N LEU A 331 -10.67 -10.77 7.30
CA LEU A 331 -11.02 -11.03 5.92
C LEU A 331 -10.86 -12.53 5.61
N PRO A 332 -11.96 -13.32 5.62
CA PRO A 332 -11.93 -14.65 5.02
C PRO A 332 -11.70 -14.59 3.51
N ALA A 333 -12.13 -13.52 2.84
CA ALA A 333 -11.83 -13.24 1.44
C ALA A 333 -12.00 -11.75 1.14
N LEU A 334 -11.53 -11.27 -0.02
CA LEU A 334 -11.64 -9.86 -0.39
C LEU A 334 -13.09 -9.32 -0.42
N SER A 335 -14.07 -10.16 -0.74
CA SER A 335 -15.51 -9.77 -0.84
C SER A 335 -16.30 -10.01 0.44
N ARG A 336 -15.67 -10.56 1.49
CA ARG A 336 -16.34 -10.91 2.73
C ARG A 336 -15.49 -10.53 3.93
N PHE A 337 -16.11 -9.96 4.95
CA PHE A 337 -15.45 -9.58 6.18
C PHE A 337 -16.21 -10.09 7.40
N VAL A 338 -15.50 -10.21 8.51
CA VAL A 338 -16.01 -10.53 9.84
C VAL A 338 -15.73 -9.32 10.72
N SER A 339 -16.79 -8.71 11.25
CA SER A 339 -16.68 -7.54 12.11
C SER A 339 -16.19 -7.90 13.52
N ILE A 340 -15.67 -6.90 14.23
CA ILE A 340 -15.22 -7.02 15.62
C ILE A 340 -16.23 -7.70 16.55
N GLY A 341 -17.52 -7.42 16.39
CA GLY A 341 -18.57 -8.01 17.23
C GLY A 341 -18.66 -9.53 17.12
N LEU A 342 -18.24 -10.11 15.99
CA LEU A 342 -18.32 -11.55 15.74
C LEU A 342 -17.06 -12.30 16.17
N TYR A 343 -15.87 -11.72 16.00
CA TYR A 343 -14.63 -12.41 16.37
C TYR A 343 -14.17 -12.14 17.82
N MET A 344 -14.58 -11.02 18.46
CA MET A 344 -14.21 -10.72 19.84
C MET A 344 -14.62 -11.80 20.85
N PRO A 345 -15.83 -12.41 20.77
CA PRO A 345 -16.17 -13.54 21.63
C PRO A 345 -15.18 -14.71 21.50
N ALA A 346 -14.71 -15.02 20.29
CA ALA A 346 -13.70 -16.06 20.08
C ALA A 346 -12.42 -15.75 20.84
N ALA A 347 -11.92 -14.51 20.73
CA ALA A 347 -10.73 -14.05 21.43
C ALA A 347 -10.93 -14.06 22.95
N GLY A 348 -12.06 -13.54 23.44
CA GLY A 348 -12.39 -13.54 24.88
C GLY A 348 -12.41 -14.95 25.47
N PHE A 349 -13.04 -15.92 24.79
CA PHE A 349 -13.02 -17.32 25.24
C PHE A 349 -11.65 -17.99 25.15
N LEU A 350 -10.74 -17.55 24.27
CA LEU A 350 -9.37 -18.06 24.22
C LEU A 350 -8.53 -17.49 25.37
N LEU A 351 -8.67 -16.19 25.64
CA LEU A 351 -7.96 -15.52 26.73
C LEU A 351 -8.42 -15.98 28.11
N LEU A 352 -9.71 -16.30 28.27
CA LEU A 352 -10.26 -16.81 29.53
C LEU A 352 -9.59 -18.13 29.96
N VAL A 353 -9.15 -18.95 29.01
CA VAL A 353 -8.39 -20.19 29.29
C VAL A 353 -6.94 -19.92 29.72
N LEU A 354 -6.36 -18.78 29.36
CA LEU A 354 -5.01 -18.38 29.77
C LEU A 354 -4.98 -17.66 31.12
N GLY A 355 -6.12 -17.13 31.58
CA GLY A 355 -6.28 -16.46 32.87
C GLY A 355 -6.78 -17.36 34.01
N LEU A 356 -7.20 -18.58 33.69
CA LEU A 356 -7.46 -19.70 34.62
C LEU A 356 -6.21 -20.59 34.67
#